data_AF-A0A7V0V0T9-F1
#
_entry.id   AF-A0A7V0V0T9-F1
#
_cell.length_a   1.000
_cell.length_b   1.000
_cell.length_c   1.000
_cell.angle_alpha   90.00
_cell.angle_beta   90.00
_cell.angle_gamma   90.00
#
_symmetry.space_group_name_H-M   'P 1'
#
loop_
_entity.id
_entity.type
_entity.pdbx_description
1 polymer ?
#
loop_
_entity_poly.entity_id
_entity_poly.type
_entity_poly.pdbx_seq_one_letter_code
_entity_poly.pdbx_strand_id
1 'polypeptide(L)'
;MIVRALLGRLGPQQLISLARRAAPDREFLVCDGRRLTRREVFAQVEALAAGLAALGIGKGDCVATLLPACPEAVLALFLPWVLGTVEVPLNPLLREHELRHILADCSARAIITTRSWAGHDYLGLLARIRADTPALQHIIVREPGDPGAPGALSLPRLLADASGRPRVRLRPGEPGRISYTSGTTGLPKGVVHAREGYWGLAHQSASSRLDLSVLRCLLLPFPPYHYAGWLGVMSAFLSGGRVVLTERFSPQRMLELIEEERVSQIGASPTMYRLLLNTPGQERYDLSSVRQLTLGAEPC
;
A
#
# COMPACT_ATOMS: atom_id res chain seq x y z
N MET A 1 28.36 1.76 -4.66
CA MET A 1 28.33 1.62 -6.14
C MET A 1 27.83 0.25 -6.62
N ILE A 2 28.35 -0.88 -6.11
CA ILE A 2 28.00 -2.25 -6.57
C ILE A 2 26.52 -2.62 -6.34
N VAL A 3 25.93 -2.27 -5.20
CA VAL A 3 24.51 -2.54 -4.90
C VAL A 3 23.57 -1.80 -5.86
N ARG A 4 23.89 -0.56 -6.24
CA ARG A 4 23.09 0.27 -7.15
C ARG A 4 23.11 -0.28 -8.59
N ALA A 5 24.23 -0.89 -9.00
CA ALA A 5 24.36 -1.57 -10.30
C ALA A 5 23.63 -2.93 -10.34
N LEU A 6 23.51 -3.61 -9.20
CA LEU A 6 22.78 -4.88 -9.07
C LEU A 6 21.25 -4.67 -9.02
N LEU A 7 20.78 -3.62 -8.35
CA LEU A 7 19.35 -3.28 -8.26
C LEU A 7 18.71 -3.03 -9.65
N GLY A 8 19.46 -2.48 -10.60
CA GLY A 8 18.99 -2.25 -11.97
C GLY A 8 18.92 -3.52 -12.86
N ARG A 9 19.52 -4.64 -12.43
CA ARG A 9 19.53 -5.91 -13.16
C ARG A 9 18.56 -6.95 -12.60
N LEU A 10 18.07 -6.75 -11.38
CA LEU A 10 17.15 -7.67 -10.72
C LEU A 10 15.70 -7.24 -10.97
N GLY A 11 14.89 -8.18 -11.45
CA GLY A 11 13.45 -7.99 -11.56
C GLY A 11 12.76 -7.91 -10.19
N PRO A 12 11.54 -7.35 -10.12
CA PRO A 12 10.79 -7.20 -8.87
C PRO A 12 10.63 -8.51 -8.08
N GLN A 13 10.36 -9.63 -8.77
CA GLN A 13 10.25 -10.95 -8.14
C GLN A 13 11.56 -11.40 -7.47
N GLN A 14 12.70 -11.09 -8.09
CA GLN A 14 14.01 -11.39 -7.50
C GLN A 14 14.30 -10.51 -6.30
N LEU A 15 13.90 -9.23 -6.35
CA LEU A 15 14.09 -8.30 -5.23
C LEU A 15 13.19 -8.62 -4.04
N ILE A 16 11.96 -9.06 -4.27
CA ILE A 16 11.09 -9.61 -3.22
C ILE A 16 11.74 -10.88 -2.62
N SER A 17 12.25 -11.79 -3.45
CA SER A 17 12.95 -12.99 -2.97
C SER A 17 14.23 -12.67 -2.18
N LEU A 18 14.97 -11.63 -2.58
CA LEU A 18 16.18 -11.17 -1.89
C LEU A 18 15.84 -10.49 -0.57
N ALA A 19 14.78 -9.68 -0.53
CA ALA A 19 14.35 -8.95 0.65
C ALA A 19 14.03 -9.85 1.85
N ARG A 20 13.67 -11.11 1.58
CA ARG A 20 13.45 -12.14 2.59
C ARG A 20 14.74 -12.67 3.24
N ARG A 21 15.87 -12.55 2.56
CA ARG A 21 17.16 -13.13 2.95
C ARG A 21 18.14 -12.06 3.40
N ALA A 22 18.07 -10.89 2.77
CA ALA A 22 18.88 -9.75 3.11
C ALA A 22 18.24 -8.98 4.27
N ALA A 23 18.92 -8.98 5.41
CA ALA A 23 18.51 -8.31 6.64
C ALA A 23 17.04 -8.62 7.06
N PRO A 24 16.68 -9.91 7.21
CA PRO A 24 15.29 -10.33 7.44
C PRO A 24 14.68 -9.73 8.71
N ASP A 25 15.50 -9.53 9.74
CA ASP A 25 15.12 -8.98 11.05
C ASP A 25 15.05 -7.45 11.07
N ARG A 26 15.44 -6.76 9.98
CA ARG A 26 15.25 -5.31 9.92
C ARG A 26 13.78 -4.97 9.82
N GLU A 27 13.37 -4.00 10.61
CA GLU A 27 12.05 -3.40 10.53
C GLU A 27 11.86 -2.75 9.16
N PHE A 28 10.72 -3.04 8.55
CA PHE A 28 10.32 -2.48 7.27
C PHE A 28 9.14 -1.54 7.40
N LEU A 29 8.18 -1.86 8.26
CA LEU A 29 6.93 -1.14 8.36
C LEU A 29 6.55 -0.88 9.81
N VAL A 30 6.25 0.37 10.13
CA VAL A 30 5.61 0.79 11.38
C VAL A 30 4.30 1.48 11.03
N CYS A 31 3.20 1.07 11.66
CA CYS A 31 1.90 1.72 11.48
C CYS A 31 1.04 1.50 12.74
N ASP A 32 0.66 2.60 13.40
CA ASP A 32 -0.19 2.63 14.59
C ASP A 32 0.16 1.56 15.64
N GLY A 33 1.43 1.54 16.06
CA GLY A 33 1.96 0.61 17.07
C GLY A 33 2.31 -0.79 16.56
N ARG A 34 1.87 -1.18 15.35
CA ARG A 34 2.31 -2.42 14.71
C ARG A 34 3.65 -2.22 14.04
N ARG A 35 4.59 -3.10 14.33
CA ARG A 35 5.94 -3.11 13.79
C ARG A 35 6.19 -4.44 13.10
N LEU A 36 6.56 -4.38 11.83
CA LEU A 36 6.82 -5.58 11.02
C LEU A 36 8.20 -5.51 10.40
N THR A 37 8.95 -6.58 10.59
CA THR A 37 10.20 -6.86 9.91
C THR A 37 9.97 -7.19 8.44
N ARG A 38 11.04 -7.11 7.64
CA ARG A 38 11.01 -7.53 6.23
C ARG A 38 10.52 -8.96 6.09
N ARG A 39 11.01 -9.87 6.94
CA ARG A 39 10.59 -11.28 6.92
C ARG A 39 9.09 -11.41 7.18
N GLU A 40 8.55 -10.72 8.17
CA GLU A 40 7.12 -10.80 8.51
C GLU A 40 6.25 -10.23 7.39
N VAL A 41 6.62 -9.07 6.84
CA VAL A 41 5.87 -8.48 5.72
C VAL A 41 5.85 -9.43 4.53
N PHE A 42 6.99 -9.95 4.09
CA PHE A 42 7.01 -10.83 2.91
C PHE A 42 6.42 -12.23 3.18
N ALA A 43 6.46 -12.73 4.41
CA ALA A 43 5.72 -13.92 4.78
C ALA A 43 4.20 -13.69 4.67
N GLN A 44 3.70 -12.55 5.13
CA GLN A 44 2.29 -12.19 5.02
C GLN A 44 1.86 -11.90 3.57
N VAL A 45 2.72 -11.28 2.75
CA VAL A 45 2.45 -11.11 1.30
C VAL A 45 2.31 -12.47 0.61
N GLU A 46 3.18 -13.43 0.92
CA GLU A 46 3.10 -14.77 0.34
C GLU A 46 1.87 -15.54 0.82
N ALA A 47 1.54 -15.44 2.10
CA ALA A 47 0.32 -16.01 2.65
C ALA A 47 -0.93 -15.38 2.00
N LEU A 48 -0.96 -14.06 1.83
CA LEU A 48 -2.05 -13.37 1.14
C LEU A 48 -2.19 -13.85 -0.30
N ALA A 49 -1.08 -13.96 -1.04
CA ALA A 49 -1.09 -14.47 -2.40
C ALA A 49 -1.58 -15.92 -2.49
N ALA A 50 -1.13 -16.79 -1.57
CA ALA A 50 -1.56 -18.19 -1.51
C ALA A 50 -3.05 -18.33 -1.13
N GLY A 51 -3.51 -17.56 -0.15
CA GLY A 51 -4.92 -17.52 0.25
C GLY A 51 -5.81 -17.04 -0.90
N LEU A 52 -5.43 -15.96 -1.60
CA LEU A 52 -6.15 -15.49 -2.79
C LEU A 52 -6.15 -16.56 -3.91
N ALA A 53 -5.02 -17.24 -4.14
CA ALA A 53 -4.96 -18.32 -5.11
C ALA A 53 -5.88 -19.50 -4.76
N ALA A 54 -6.01 -19.84 -3.47
CA ALA A 54 -6.94 -20.87 -3.00
C ALA A 54 -8.41 -20.49 -3.21
N LEU A 55 -8.72 -19.18 -3.27
CA LEU A 55 -10.03 -18.65 -3.66
C LEU A 55 -10.23 -18.61 -5.19
N GLY A 56 -9.25 -19.06 -5.98
CA GLY A 56 -9.30 -19.02 -7.45
C GLY A 56 -8.89 -17.68 -8.06
N ILE A 57 -8.41 -16.72 -7.26
CA ILE A 57 -7.88 -15.45 -7.75
C ILE A 57 -6.47 -15.66 -8.29
N GLY A 58 -6.23 -15.20 -9.51
CA GLY A 58 -4.98 -15.44 -10.20
C GLY A 58 -4.46 -14.26 -11.01
N LYS A 59 -3.61 -14.61 -11.95
CA LYS A 59 -2.94 -13.64 -12.81
C LYS A 59 -3.96 -12.88 -13.68
N GLY A 60 -3.91 -11.55 -13.64
CA GLY A 60 -4.78 -10.67 -14.41
C GLY A 60 -6.07 -10.28 -13.68
N ASP A 61 -6.44 -10.96 -12.60
CA ASP A 61 -7.63 -10.60 -11.83
C ASP A 61 -7.41 -9.29 -11.05
N CYS A 62 -8.43 -8.44 -11.08
CA CYS A 62 -8.46 -7.19 -10.32
C CYS A 62 -8.76 -7.49 -8.84
N VAL A 63 -7.85 -7.08 -7.95
CA VAL A 63 -8.00 -7.14 -6.50
C VAL A 63 -8.05 -5.72 -5.96
N ALA A 64 -9.24 -5.31 -5.53
CA ALA A 64 -9.45 -3.98 -4.97
C ALA A 64 -9.02 -3.92 -3.49
N THR A 65 -8.53 -2.77 -3.05
CA THR A 65 -8.31 -2.49 -1.63
C THR A 65 -9.10 -1.26 -1.21
N LEU A 66 -10.00 -1.42 -0.25
CA LEU A 66 -10.74 -0.34 0.40
C LEU A 66 -10.32 -0.32 1.87
N LEU A 67 -9.09 0.15 2.09
CA LEU A 67 -8.41 0.14 3.37
C LEU A 67 -7.83 1.52 3.65
N PRO A 68 -7.85 1.99 4.92
CA PRO A 68 -7.04 3.13 5.29
C PRO A 68 -5.54 2.78 5.24
N ALA A 69 -4.68 3.72 5.59
CA ALA A 69 -3.25 3.41 5.67
C ALA A 69 -3.02 2.41 6.82
N CYS A 70 -2.69 1.17 6.46
CA CYS A 70 -2.45 0.09 7.41
C CYS A 70 -1.47 -0.94 6.82
N PRO A 71 -0.96 -1.88 7.62
CA PRO A 71 -0.09 -2.93 7.11
C PRO A 71 -0.69 -3.76 5.99
N GLU A 72 -1.96 -4.11 6.08
CA GLU A 72 -2.63 -4.92 5.06
C GLU A 72 -2.69 -4.20 3.70
N ALA A 73 -2.85 -2.87 3.69
CA ALA A 73 -2.77 -2.07 2.47
C ALA A 73 -1.36 -2.14 1.85
N VAL A 74 -0.31 -2.16 2.68
CA VAL A 74 1.08 -2.34 2.23
C VAL A 74 1.32 -3.73 1.66
N LEU A 75 0.77 -4.79 2.27
CA LEU A 75 0.88 -6.15 1.76
C LEU A 75 0.30 -6.26 0.34
N ALA A 76 -0.87 -5.67 0.14
CA ALA A 76 -1.58 -5.72 -1.13
C ALA A 76 -0.80 -5.08 -2.29
N LEU A 77 0.02 -4.06 -2.02
CA LEU A 77 0.87 -3.42 -3.03
C LEU A 77 1.77 -4.42 -3.76
N PHE A 78 2.16 -5.52 -3.10
CA PHE A 78 3.10 -6.50 -3.64
C PHE A 78 2.43 -7.64 -4.44
N LEU A 79 1.11 -7.79 -4.34
CA LEU A 79 0.36 -8.84 -5.04
C LEU A 79 0.59 -8.88 -6.55
N PRO A 80 0.73 -7.74 -7.27
CA PRO A 80 1.02 -7.77 -8.70
C PRO A 80 2.29 -8.53 -9.06
N TRP A 81 3.29 -8.56 -8.18
CA TRP A 81 4.55 -9.27 -8.45
C TRP A 81 4.59 -10.70 -7.89
N VAL A 82 3.76 -11.00 -6.88
CA VAL A 82 3.73 -12.33 -6.24
C VAL A 82 2.66 -13.24 -6.85
N LEU A 83 1.48 -12.71 -7.14
CA LEU A 83 0.34 -13.46 -7.71
C LEU A 83 0.01 -13.06 -9.15
N GLY A 84 0.57 -11.95 -9.65
CA GLY A 84 0.25 -11.47 -10.99
C GLY A 84 -1.15 -10.87 -11.09
N THR A 85 -1.80 -10.53 -9.98
CA THR A 85 -3.06 -9.79 -9.97
C THR A 85 -2.85 -8.34 -10.42
N VAL A 86 -3.96 -7.63 -10.64
CA VAL A 86 -3.99 -6.19 -10.87
C VAL A 86 -4.49 -5.52 -9.60
N GLU A 87 -3.65 -4.70 -8.96
CA GLU A 87 -4.04 -3.96 -7.76
C GLU A 87 -4.99 -2.81 -8.13
N VAL A 88 -6.12 -2.68 -7.44
CA VAL A 88 -7.04 -1.53 -7.61
C VAL A 88 -7.25 -0.84 -6.27
N PRO A 89 -6.31 0.03 -5.84
CA PRO A 89 -6.42 0.63 -4.53
C PRO A 89 -7.36 1.83 -4.56
N LEU A 90 -8.31 1.82 -3.63
CA LEU A 90 -9.45 2.74 -3.59
C LEU A 90 -9.30 3.70 -2.42
N ASN A 91 -9.72 4.95 -2.65
CA ASN A 91 -9.83 5.92 -1.58
C ASN A 91 -10.98 5.50 -0.63
N PRO A 92 -10.74 5.28 0.68
CA PRO A 92 -11.77 4.90 1.63
C PRO A 92 -12.89 5.93 1.82
N LEU A 93 -12.70 7.16 1.32
CA LEU A 93 -13.70 8.23 1.34
C LEU A 93 -14.65 8.22 0.14
N LEU A 94 -14.47 7.30 -0.81
CA LEU A 94 -15.39 7.13 -1.95
C LEU A 94 -16.79 6.75 -1.47
N ARG A 95 -17.79 7.26 -2.18
CA ARG A 95 -19.20 7.01 -1.91
C ARG A 95 -19.69 5.81 -2.72
N GLU A 96 -20.89 5.35 -2.35
CA GLU A 96 -21.50 4.15 -2.91
C GLU A 96 -21.54 4.13 -4.44
N HIS A 97 -21.94 5.24 -5.07
CA HIS A 97 -22.05 5.32 -6.52
C HIS A 97 -20.69 5.22 -7.23
N GLU A 98 -19.63 5.81 -6.65
CA GLU A 98 -18.27 5.74 -7.19
C GLU A 98 -17.70 4.33 -7.01
N LEU A 99 -17.89 3.74 -5.82
CA LEU A 99 -17.39 2.41 -5.51
C LEU A 99 -18.07 1.35 -6.39
N ARG A 100 -19.39 1.45 -6.57
CA ARG A 100 -20.16 0.61 -7.52
C ARG A 100 -19.62 0.73 -8.94
N HIS A 101 -19.45 1.95 -9.44
CA HIS A 101 -18.91 2.20 -10.78
C HIS A 101 -17.52 1.57 -10.93
N ILE A 102 -16.60 1.86 -10.02
CA ILE A 102 -15.21 1.40 -10.09
C ILE A 102 -15.11 -0.13 -10.05
N LEU A 103 -15.82 -0.79 -9.12
CA LEU A 103 -15.76 -2.24 -8.98
C LEU A 103 -16.37 -2.96 -10.19
N ALA A 104 -17.43 -2.40 -10.78
CA ALA A 104 -18.01 -2.90 -12.02
C ALA A 104 -17.07 -2.68 -13.22
N ASP A 105 -16.53 -1.47 -13.37
CA ASP A 105 -15.65 -1.07 -14.48
C ASP A 105 -14.36 -1.89 -14.53
N CYS A 106 -13.69 -2.10 -13.39
CA CYS A 106 -12.49 -2.96 -13.36
C CYS A 106 -12.81 -4.46 -13.24
N SER A 107 -14.09 -4.84 -13.15
CA SER A 107 -14.52 -6.23 -12.90
C SER A 107 -13.75 -6.87 -11.73
N ALA A 108 -13.68 -6.16 -10.59
CA ALA A 108 -12.97 -6.61 -9.40
C ALA A 108 -13.44 -8.00 -8.97
N ARG A 109 -12.53 -8.96 -8.83
CA ARG A 109 -12.83 -10.33 -8.40
C ARG A 109 -12.84 -10.47 -6.89
N ALA A 110 -11.99 -9.70 -6.21
CA ALA A 110 -11.92 -9.64 -4.77
C ALA A 110 -11.74 -8.20 -4.29
N ILE A 111 -12.23 -7.92 -3.09
CA ILE A 111 -11.95 -6.68 -2.37
C ILE A 111 -11.43 -6.99 -0.96
N ILE A 112 -10.31 -6.39 -0.59
CA ILE A 112 -9.80 -6.40 0.79
C ILE A 112 -10.24 -5.09 1.44
N THR A 113 -10.96 -5.17 2.55
CA THR A 113 -11.56 -4.02 3.23
C THR A 113 -11.55 -4.19 4.75
N THR A 114 -12.12 -3.23 5.47
CA THR A 114 -12.35 -3.24 6.92
C THR A 114 -13.87 -3.14 7.14
N ARG A 115 -14.40 -3.49 8.33
CA ARG A 115 -15.84 -3.40 8.59
C ARG A 115 -16.36 -1.98 8.42
N SER A 116 -15.67 -1.04 9.05
CA SER A 116 -15.98 0.38 8.99
C SER A 116 -14.75 1.24 9.21
N TRP A 117 -14.79 2.47 8.70
CA TRP A 117 -13.74 3.46 8.93
C TRP A 117 -14.29 4.87 8.73
N ALA A 118 -13.85 5.85 9.53
CA ALA A 118 -14.31 7.24 9.44
C ALA A 118 -15.84 7.44 9.50
N GLY A 119 -16.57 6.53 10.16
CA GLY A 119 -18.04 6.56 10.18
C GLY A 119 -18.72 5.97 8.93
N HIS A 120 -17.95 5.37 8.01
CA HIS A 120 -18.49 4.63 6.88
C HIS A 120 -18.60 3.14 7.21
N ASP A 121 -19.78 2.56 7.03
CA ASP A 121 -20.02 1.11 7.05
C ASP A 121 -19.72 0.53 5.66
N TYR A 122 -18.54 -0.08 5.50
CA TYR A 122 -18.11 -0.61 4.22
C TYR A 122 -18.77 -1.95 3.89
N LEU A 123 -19.05 -2.79 4.89
CA LEU A 123 -19.73 -4.06 4.63
C LEU A 123 -21.17 -3.85 4.20
N GLY A 124 -21.89 -2.95 4.88
CA GLY A 124 -23.24 -2.58 4.46
C GLY A 124 -23.25 -1.93 3.07
N LEU A 125 -22.26 -1.10 2.75
CA LEU A 125 -22.12 -0.52 1.41
C LEU A 125 -21.88 -1.60 0.36
N LEU A 126 -20.90 -2.48 0.56
CA LEU A 126 -20.57 -3.56 -0.37
C LEU A 126 -21.75 -4.53 -0.57
N ALA A 127 -22.53 -4.78 0.48
CA ALA A 127 -23.75 -5.57 0.39
C ALA A 127 -24.79 -4.91 -0.52
N ARG A 128 -25.00 -3.60 -0.42
CA ARG A 128 -25.96 -2.86 -1.27
C ARG A 128 -25.59 -2.86 -2.74
N ILE A 129 -24.29 -2.80 -3.08
CA ILE A 129 -23.82 -2.74 -4.47
C ILE A 129 -23.46 -4.12 -5.06
N ARG A 130 -23.69 -5.21 -4.32
CA ARG A 130 -23.31 -6.56 -4.73
C ARG A 130 -24.00 -6.99 -6.03
N ALA A 131 -25.26 -6.63 -6.22
CA ALA A 131 -26.03 -6.94 -7.42
C ALA A 131 -25.45 -6.27 -8.68
N ASP A 132 -24.90 -5.07 -8.53
CA ASP A 132 -24.28 -4.29 -9.61
C ASP A 132 -22.81 -4.71 -9.88
N THR A 133 -22.26 -5.60 -9.06
CA THR A 133 -20.85 -6.02 -9.12
C THR A 133 -20.73 -7.55 -9.19
N PRO A 134 -21.32 -8.21 -10.21
CA PRO A 134 -21.38 -9.68 -10.28
C PRO A 134 -20.01 -10.36 -10.39
N ALA A 135 -18.98 -9.64 -10.86
CA ALA A 135 -17.60 -10.13 -10.88
C ALA A 135 -16.98 -10.24 -9.47
N LEU A 136 -17.48 -9.48 -8.49
CA LEU A 136 -16.98 -9.47 -7.13
C LEU A 136 -17.41 -10.74 -6.40
N GLN A 137 -16.48 -11.69 -6.30
CA GLN A 137 -16.72 -13.00 -5.70
C GLN A 137 -16.38 -13.00 -4.21
N HIS A 138 -15.29 -12.34 -3.82
CA HIS A 138 -14.76 -12.39 -2.46
C HIS A 138 -14.68 -11.00 -1.80
N ILE A 139 -15.28 -10.88 -0.61
CA ILE A 139 -15.10 -9.74 0.29
C ILE A 139 -14.23 -10.23 1.46
N ILE A 140 -13.05 -9.65 1.62
CA ILE A 140 -12.05 -10.07 2.61
C ILE A 140 -11.86 -8.93 3.62
N VAL A 141 -12.11 -9.22 4.90
CA VAL A 141 -12.23 -8.23 5.98
C VAL A 141 -10.99 -8.28 6.87
N ARG A 142 -10.35 -7.14 7.08
CA ARG A 142 -9.10 -6.96 7.84
C ARG A 142 -9.20 -7.48 9.27
N GLU A 143 -10.34 -7.28 9.91
CA GLU A 143 -10.56 -7.61 11.31
C GLU A 143 -10.57 -9.13 11.58
N PRO A 144 -10.09 -9.57 12.75
CA PRO A 144 -10.17 -10.96 13.15
C PRO A 144 -11.62 -11.36 13.48
N GLY A 145 -11.83 -12.68 13.54
CA GLY A 145 -13.11 -13.29 13.92
C GLY A 145 -14.07 -13.46 12.75
N ASP A 146 -15.36 -13.61 13.06
CA ASP A 146 -16.42 -13.66 12.05
C ASP A 146 -16.61 -12.25 11.45
N PRO A 147 -16.47 -12.07 10.12
CA PRO A 147 -16.74 -10.79 9.46
C PRO A 147 -18.15 -10.24 9.73
N GLY A 148 -19.13 -11.10 10.04
CA GLY A 148 -20.50 -10.69 10.33
C GLY A 148 -21.32 -10.35 9.08
N ALA A 149 -20.84 -10.73 7.89
CA ALA A 149 -21.53 -10.56 6.62
C ALA A 149 -21.52 -11.89 5.84
N PRO A 150 -22.66 -12.33 5.27
CA PRO A 150 -22.74 -13.59 4.52
C PRO A 150 -21.70 -13.65 3.38
N GLY A 151 -20.90 -14.71 3.36
CA GLY A 151 -19.88 -14.94 2.33
C GLY A 151 -18.64 -14.04 2.43
N ALA A 152 -18.54 -13.15 3.42
CA ALA A 152 -17.31 -12.42 3.70
C ALA A 152 -16.30 -13.30 4.43
N LEU A 153 -15.01 -13.07 4.18
CA LEU A 153 -13.90 -13.84 4.70
C LEU A 153 -13.07 -12.99 5.67
N SER A 154 -12.50 -13.61 6.71
CA SER A 154 -11.56 -12.92 7.60
C SER A 154 -10.15 -13.01 7.03
N LEU A 155 -9.48 -11.87 6.85
CA LEU A 155 -8.12 -11.79 6.35
C LEU A 155 -7.13 -12.52 7.27
N PRO A 156 -7.14 -12.34 8.61
CA PRO A 156 -6.28 -13.12 9.50
C PRO A 156 -6.43 -14.64 9.32
N ARG A 157 -7.65 -15.16 9.13
CA ARG A 157 -7.88 -16.58 8.84
C ARG A 157 -7.33 -16.98 7.48
N LEU A 158 -7.58 -16.18 6.45
CA LEU A 158 -7.05 -16.40 5.10
C LEU A 158 -5.51 -16.47 5.10
N LEU A 159 -4.83 -15.64 5.89
CA LEU A 159 -3.37 -15.66 6.04
C LEU A 159 -2.89 -16.89 6.82
N ALA A 160 -3.62 -17.32 7.86
CA ALA A 160 -3.25 -18.46 8.69
C ALA A 160 -3.43 -19.81 7.96
N ASP A 161 -4.50 -19.93 7.16
CA ASP A 161 -4.84 -21.15 6.41
C ASP A 161 -4.06 -21.26 5.09
N ALA A 162 -3.36 -20.19 4.69
CA ALA A 162 -2.60 -20.14 3.46
C ALA A 162 -1.48 -21.18 3.44
N SER A 163 -1.45 -21.98 2.37
CA SER A 163 -0.39 -22.97 2.14
C SER A 163 0.17 -22.88 0.74
N GLY A 164 1.46 -23.20 0.61
CA GLY A 164 2.18 -23.13 -0.65
C GLY A 164 2.63 -21.72 -1.04
N ARG A 165 3.15 -21.61 -2.27
CA ARG A 165 3.60 -20.34 -2.88
C ARG A 165 3.22 -20.33 -4.34
N PRO A 166 2.33 -19.42 -4.77
CA PRO A 166 2.01 -19.26 -6.18
C PRO A 166 3.29 -19.02 -6.99
N ARG A 167 3.48 -19.79 -8.06
CA ARG A 167 4.55 -19.56 -9.04
C ARG A 167 3.94 -18.96 -10.29
N VAL A 168 4.09 -17.65 -10.45
CA VAL A 168 3.48 -16.91 -11.56
C VAL A 168 4.57 -16.37 -12.48
N ARG A 169 4.47 -16.72 -13.77
CA ARG A 169 5.31 -16.14 -14.82
C ARG A 169 4.71 -14.82 -15.28
N LEU A 170 5.40 -13.72 -14.98
CA LEU A 170 5.02 -12.39 -15.42
C LEU A 170 5.59 -12.09 -16.82
N ARG A 171 4.87 -11.30 -17.62
CA ARG A 171 5.35 -10.80 -18.92
C ARG A 171 5.42 -9.26 -18.90
N PRO A 172 6.37 -8.67 -19.64
CA PRO A 172 6.37 -7.24 -19.96
C PRO A 172 4.99 -6.75 -20.45
N GLY A 173 4.68 -5.49 -20.19
CA GLY A 173 3.42 -4.85 -20.58
C GLY A 173 2.17 -5.27 -19.79
N GLU A 174 2.19 -6.36 -19.02
CA GLU A 174 0.99 -6.81 -18.30
C GLU A 174 0.58 -5.81 -17.19
N PRO A 175 -0.72 -5.48 -17.05
CA PRO A 175 -1.23 -4.52 -16.06
C PRO A 175 -0.91 -4.95 -14.64
N GLY A 176 -0.37 -4.05 -13.80
CA GLY A 176 -0.08 -4.31 -12.39
C GLY A 176 -0.94 -3.52 -11.42
N ARG A 177 -1.44 -2.36 -11.85
CA ARG A 177 -2.29 -1.49 -11.03
C ARG A 177 -3.26 -0.70 -11.90
N ILE A 178 -4.46 -0.45 -11.38
CA ILE A 178 -5.39 0.52 -11.93
C ILE A 178 -5.63 1.59 -10.87
N SER A 179 -5.27 2.84 -11.19
CA SER A 179 -5.53 3.98 -10.32
C SER A 179 -6.73 4.76 -10.84
N TYR A 180 -7.80 4.84 -10.07
CA TYR A 180 -8.97 5.64 -10.45
C TYR A 180 -8.79 7.10 -10.06
N THR A 181 -9.07 8.00 -11.00
CA THR A 181 -8.99 9.45 -10.79
C THR A 181 -10.37 10.08 -10.94
N SER A 182 -10.66 11.06 -10.08
CA SER A 182 -11.85 11.91 -10.21
C SER A 182 -11.68 12.81 -11.43
N GLY A 183 -12.24 12.42 -12.57
CA GLY A 183 -12.26 13.27 -13.76
C GLY A 183 -13.11 14.52 -13.50
N THR A 184 -12.80 15.63 -14.19
CA THR A 184 -13.53 16.90 -14.06
C THR A 184 -14.93 16.87 -14.67
N THR A 185 -15.31 15.80 -15.38
CA THR A 185 -16.52 15.75 -16.22
C THR A 185 -17.39 14.50 -16.02
N GLY A 186 -17.20 13.71 -14.95
CA GLY A 186 -18.05 12.54 -14.70
C GLY A 186 -17.48 11.50 -13.76
N LEU A 187 -17.90 10.24 -13.97
CA LEU A 187 -17.49 9.09 -13.16
C LEU A 187 -15.96 8.87 -13.19
N PRO A 188 -15.37 8.31 -12.10
CA PRO A 188 -13.95 8.03 -12.03
C PRO A 188 -13.44 7.19 -13.22
N LYS A 189 -12.26 7.54 -13.74
CA LYS A 189 -11.63 6.84 -14.87
C LYS A 189 -10.41 6.05 -14.40
N GLY A 190 -10.32 4.79 -14.80
CA GLY A 190 -9.21 3.90 -14.46
C GLY A 190 -7.97 4.18 -15.31
N VAL A 191 -6.86 4.54 -14.67
CA VAL A 191 -5.54 4.64 -15.31
C VAL A 191 -4.81 3.32 -15.12
N VAL A 192 -4.64 2.58 -16.20
CA VAL A 192 -3.96 1.28 -16.20
C VAL A 192 -2.45 1.47 -16.25
N HIS A 193 -1.75 0.85 -15.30
CA HIS A 193 -0.30 0.88 -15.22
C HIS A 193 0.28 -0.50 -15.46
N ALA A 194 1.16 -0.64 -16.46
CA ALA A 194 1.95 -1.85 -16.66
C ALA A 194 2.91 -2.07 -15.48
N ARG A 195 3.07 -3.33 -15.03
CA ARG A 195 3.93 -3.68 -13.88
C ARG A 195 5.35 -3.13 -13.99
N GLU A 196 5.95 -3.24 -15.16
CA GLU A 196 7.34 -2.84 -15.40
C GLU A 196 7.53 -1.32 -15.40
N GLY A 197 6.58 -0.58 -15.98
CA GLY A 197 6.63 0.89 -15.99
C GLY A 197 6.49 1.45 -14.58
N TYR A 198 5.56 0.89 -13.80
CA TYR A 198 5.40 1.25 -12.39
C TYR A 198 6.66 0.90 -11.58
N TRP A 199 7.16 -0.32 -11.70
CA TRP A 199 8.39 -0.73 -11.04
C TRP A 199 9.60 0.15 -11.40
N GLY A 200 9.77 0.45 -12.69
CA GLY A 200 10.83 1.32 -13.19
C GLY A 200 10.76 2.72 -12.58
N LEU A 201 9.56 3.27 -12.41
CA LEU A 201 9.41 4.55 -11.73
C LEU A 201 9.77 4.48 -10.24
N ALA A 202 9.34 3.43 -9.53
CA ALA A 202 9.75 3.25 -8.13
C ALA A 202 11.27 3.16 -8.00
N HIS A 203 11.91 2.43 -8.90
CA HIS A 203 13.38 2.35 -8.98
C HIS A 203 14.00 3.71 -9.27
N GLN A 204 13.46 4.47 -10.23
CA GLN A 204 13.94 5.82 -10.54
C GLN A 204 13.80 6.73 -9.32
N SER A 205 12.63 6.78 -8.68
CA SER A 205 12.37 7.59 -7.49
C SER A 205 13.30 7.22 -6.33
N ALA A 206 13.44 5.93 -6.03
CA ALA A 206 14.39 5.45 -5.04
C ALA A 206 15.82 5.90 -5.37
N SER A 207 16.20 5.90 -6.65
CA SER A 207 17.54 6.27 -7.07
C SER A 207 17.83 7.77 -7.14
N SER A 208 16.83 8.62 -7.40
CA SER A 208 17.02 10.04 -7.72
C SER A 208 16.38 11.02 -6.74
N ARG A 209 15.30 10.62 -6.06
CA ARG A 209 14.54 11.49 -5.15
C ARG A 209 14.86 11.24 -3.69
N LEU A 210 15.33 10.05 -3.34
CA LEU A 210 15.70 9.71 -1.98
C LEU A 210 17.19 9.36 -1.97
N ASP A 211 17.95 9.97 -1.06
CA ASP A 211 19.32 9.54 -0.87
C ASP A 211 19.30 8.16 -0.18
N LEU A 212 19.61 7.13 -0.98
CA LEU A 212 19.63 5.73 -0.58
C LEU A 212 20.63 5.45 0.55
N SER A 213 21.61 6.33 0.78
CA SER A 213 22.53 6.22 1.91
C SER A 213 21.89 6.64 3.24
N VAL A 214 20.82 7.44 3.19
CA VAL A 214 20.14 8.03 4.36
C VAL A 214 18.70 7.55 4.57
N LEU A 215 18.19 6.59 3.78
CA LEU A 215 16.89 5.96 4.07
C LEU A 215 17.00 4.98 5.25
N ARG A 216 17.14 5.52 6.48
CA ARG A 216 17.01 4.74 7.71
C ARG A 216 15.56 4.69 8.21
N CYS A 217 14.76 5.72 7.95
CA CYS A 217 13.36 5.80 8.37
C CYS A 217 12.60 6.89 7.58
N LEU A 218 11.64 6.50 6.73
CA LEU A 218 10.79 7.41 5.95
C LEU A 218 9.42 7.53 6.63
N LEU A 219 9.05 8.73 7.08
CA LEU A 219 7.68 9.04 7.52
C LEU A 219 6.83 9.45 6.31
N LEU A 220 5.73 8.74 6.11
CA LEU A 220 4.87 8.89 4.94
C LEU A 220 3.40 9.04 5.38
N PRO A 221 2.90 10.28 5.53
CA PRO A 221 1.49 10.57 5.82
C PRO A 221 0.54 10.31 4.65
N PHE A 222 1.07 10.02 3.45
CA PHE A 222 0.25 9.67 2.29
C PHE A 222 -0.20 8.21 2.35
N PRO A 223 -1.52 7.92 2.27
CA PRO A 223 -2.00 6.56 2.27
C PRO A 223 -1.48 5.73 1.07
N PRO A 224 -1.27 4.41 1.21
CA PRO A 224 -0.78 3.55 0.12
C PRO A 224 -1.65 3.54 -1.15
N TYR A 225 -2.95 3.85 -1.03
CA TYR A 225 -3.83 3.97 -2.19
C TYR A 225 -3.49 5.17 -3.07
N HIS A 226 -2.93 6.24 -2.48
CA HIS A 226 -2.47 7.39 -3.20
C HIS A 226 -1.12 7.09 -3.85
N TYR A 227 -0.88 7.68 -5.03
CA TYR A 227 0.35 7.45 -5.78
C TYR A 227 1.62 7.78 -4.99
N ALA A 228 1.62 8.90 -4.26
CA ALA A 228 2.74 9.31 -3.42
C ALA A 228 2.99 8.31 -2.28
N GLY A 229 1.93 7.74 -1.69
CA GLY A 229 2.03 6.72 -0.66
C GLY A 229 2.63 5.43 -1.20
N TRP A 230 2.10 4.93 -2.32
CA TRP A 230 2.68 3.78 -3.02
C TRP A 230 4.15 3.98 -3.36
N LEU A 231 4.51 5.14 -3.93
CA LEU A 231 5.89 5.44 -4.33
C LEU A 231 6.83 5.48 -3.13
N GLY A 232 6.40 6.06 -2.00
CA GLY A 232 7.19 6.11 -0.77
C GLY A 232 7.45 4.72 -0.20
N VAL A 233 6.42 3.87 -0.12
CA VAL A 233 6.57 2.48 0.36
C VAL A 233 7.51 1.68 -0.54
N MET A 234 7.36 1.80 -1.87
CA MET A 234 8.24 1.11 -2.81
C MET A 234 9.68 1.62 -2.77
N SER A 235 9.88 2.91 -2.57
CA SER A 235 11.22 3.46 -2.46
C SER A 235 11.91 3.04 -1.16
N ALA A 236 11.18 2.97 -0.04
CA ALA A 236 11.67 2.40 1.22
C ALA A 236 12.03 0.90 1.05
N PHE A 237 11.19 0.16 0.33
CA PHE A 237 11.45 -1.25 0.04
C PHE A 237 12.75 -1.46 -0.74
N LEU A 238 12.90 -0.73 -1.85
CA LEU A 238 14.02 -0.82 -2.80
C LEU A 238 15.35 -0.36 -2.20
N SER A 239 15.30 0.59 -1.28
CA SER A 239 16.47 1.09 -0.55
C SER A 239 16.89 0.23 0.64
N GLY A 240 16.02 -0.69 1.08
CA GLY A 240 16.24 -1.46 2.31
C GLY A 240 15.99 -0.66 3.60
N GLY A 241 15.30 0.48 3.49
CA GLY A 241 14.89 1.31 4.62
C GLY A 241 13.58 0.83 5.27
N ARG A 242 13.14 1.59 6.27
CA ARG A 242 11.87 1.41 7.00
C ARG A 242 10.91 2.54 6.62
N VAL A 243 9.62 2.23 6.50
CA VAL A 243 8.54 3.21 6.33
C VAL A 243 7.66 3.27 7.59
N VAL A 244 7.34 4.48 8.01
CA VAL A 244 6.40 4.78 9.10
C VAL A 244 5.15 5.39 8.46
N LEU A 245 4.01 4.75 8.68
CA LEU A 245 2.70 5.17 8.20
C LEU A 245 1.81 5.56 9.37
N THR A 246 0.90 6.49 9.12
CA THR A 246 -0.19 6.85 10.04
C THR A 246 -1.51 6.57 9.36
N GLU A 247 -2.45 5.92 10.05
CA GLU A 247 -3.77 5.66 9.47
C GLU A 247 -4.51 6.95 9.10
N ARG A 248 -4.31 8.01 9.90
CA ARG A 248 -4.76 9.38 9.63
C ARG A 248 -3.65 10.37 9.84
N PHE A 249 -3.63 11.40 8.99
CA PHE A 249 -2.76 12.54 9.18
C PHE A 249 -3.15 13.32 10.44
N SER A 250 -2.17 13.54 11.32
CA SER A 250 -2.23 14.48 12.44
C SER A 250 -0.87 15.17 12.54
N PRO A 251 -0.83 16.52 12.52
CA PRO A 251 0.44 17.25 12.66
C PRO A 251 1.17 16.91 13.96
N GLN A 252 0.46 16.85 15.08
CA GLN A 252 1.01 16.50 16.39
C GLN A 252 1.58 15.09 16.36
N ARG A 253 0.81 14.11 15.89
CA ARG A 253 1.27 12.72 15.83
C ARG A 253 2.48 12.54 14.91
N MET A 254 2.57 13.32 13.84
CA MET A 254 3.75 13.30 12.98
C MET A 254 5.00 13.82 13.68
N LEU A 255 4.90 14.88 14.49
CA LEU A 255 6.02 15.39 15.29
C LEU A 255 6.48 14.35 16.33
N GLU A 256 5.53 13.73 17.04
CA GLU A 256 5.80 12.61 17.97
C GLU A 256 6.53 11.47 17.25
N LEU A 257 6.04 11.04 16.09
CA LEU A 257 6.67 9.97 15.32
C LEU A 257 8.06 10.33 14.80
N ILE A 258 8.33 11.61 14.49
CA ILE A 258 9.68 12.02 14.08
C ILE A 258 10.68 11.74 15.18
N GLU A 259 10.33 12.09 16.42
CA GLU A 259 11.16 11.87 17.60
C GLU A 259 11.23 10.38 17.98
N GLU A 260 10.07 9.72 18.17
CA GLU A 260 9.94 8.31 18.57
C GLU A 260 10.69 7.38 17.61
N GLU A 261 10.52 7.60 16.30
CA GLU A 261 11.03 6.69 15.26
C GLU A 261 12.33 7.19 14.63
N ARG A 262 12.91 8.27 15.18
CA ARG A 262 14.13 8.94 14.69
C ARG A 262 14.09 9.10 13.18
N VAL A 263 13.00 9.67 12.68
CA VAL A 263 12.71 9.79 11.25
C VAL A 263 13.83 10.54 10.56
N SER A 264 14.36 9.95 9.48
CA SER A 264 15.44 10.55 8.70
C SER A 264 14.92 11.33 7.50
N GLN A 265 13.75 10.96 6.97
CA GLN A 265 13.15 11.63 5.82
C GLN A 265 11.63 11.74 5.96
N ILE A 266 11.07 12.83 5.44
CA ILE A 266 9.62 13.07 5.42
C ILE A 266 9.18 13.29 3.97
N GLY A 267 8.12 12.62 3.56
CA GLY A 267 7.43 12.87 2.29
C GLY A 267 6.03 13.40 2.54
N ALA A 268 5.83 14.71 2.42
CA ALA A 268 4.55 15.36 2.73
C ALA A 268 4.21 16.47 1.71
N SER A 269 2.98 16.98 1.76
CA SER A 269 2.59 18.12 0.92
C SER A 269 2.98 19.46 1.56
N PRO A 270 3.16 20.55 0.79
CA PRO A 270 3.28 21.91 1.32
C PRO A 270 2.28 22.25 2.42
N THR A 271 1.00 21.90 2.25
CA THR A 271 -0.05 22.08 3.27
C THR A 271 0.25 21.30 4.54
N MET A 272 0.66 20.03 4.43
CA MET A 272 1.04 19.24 5.61
C MET A 272 2.23 19.86 6.36
N TYR A 273 3.26 20.34 5.65
CA TYR A 273 4.38 21.04 6.29
C TYR A 273 3.94 22.33 6.98
N ARG A 274 3.07 23.13 6.35
CA ARG A 274 2.50 24.32 6.99
C ARG A 274 1.74 23.97 8.27
N LEU A 275 1.00 22.86 8.29
CA LEU A 275 0.30 22.41 9.50
C LEU A 275 1.27 21.96 10.59
N LEU A 276 2.38 21.29 10.24
CA LEU A 276 3.44 20.93 11.19
C LEU A 276 4.09 22.18 11.80
N LEU A 277 4.48 23.15 10.97
CA LEU A 277 5.12 24.39 11.42
C LEU A 277 4.21 25.24 12.31
N ASN A 278 2.90 25.20 12.07
CA ASN A 278 1.90 25.92 12.86
C ASN A 278 1.33 25.10 14.03
N THR A 279 1.87 23.91 14.31
CA THR A 279 1.43 23.09 15.44
C THR A 279 1.86 23.74 16.76
N PRO A 280 0.94 24.01 17.70
CA PRO A 280 1.30 24.55 19.00
C PRO A 280 2.28 23.63 19.75
N GLY A 281 3.39 24.17 20.23
CA GLY A 281 4.41 23.41 20.97
C GLY A 281 5.36 22.60 20.09
N GLN A 282 5.38 22.80 18.77
CA GLN A 282 6.23 22.03 17.85
C GLN A 282 7.72 22.14 18.15
N GLU A 283 8.15 23.24 18.78
CA GLU A 283 9.54 23.48 19.19
C GLU A 283 10.05 22.52 20.28
N ARG A 284 9.16 21.73 20.89
CA ARG A 284 9.51 20.80 21.98
C ARG A 284 10.01 19.44 21.50
N TYR A 285 9.74 19.07 20.24
CA TYR A 285 10.09 17.77 19.70
C TYR A 285 11.52 17.76 19.15
N ASP A 286 12.29 16.69 19.38
CA ASP A 286 13.58 16.47 18.73
C ASP A 286 13.42 16.09 17.26
N LEU A 287 13.63 17.06 16.37
CA LEU A 287 13.61 16.87 14.91
C LEU A 287 15.01 16.67 14.31
N SER A 288 16.06 16.53 15.13
CA SER A 288 17.48 16.51 14.67
C SER A 288 17.83 15.28 13.82
N SER A 289 17.02 14.23 13.86
CA SER A 289 17.18 13.05 13.02
C SER A 289 16.84 13.30 11.55
N VAL A 290 16.00 14.30 11.26
CA VAL A 290 15.53 14.58 9.89
C VAL A 290 16.65 15.18 9.06
N ARG A 291 16.94 14.55 7.92
CA ARG A 291 17.99 14.95 6.98
C ARG A 291 17.45 15.38 5.62
N GLN A 292 16.23 14.98 5.27
CA GLN A 292 15.64 15.28 3.97
C GLN A 292 14.13 15.49 4.08
N LEU A 293 13.64 16.54 3.43
CA LEU A 293 12.22 16.80 3.23
C LEU A 293 11.92 16.70 1.74
N THR A 294 10.89 15.94 1.39
CA THR A 294 10.37 15.87 0.02
C THR A 294 8.99 16.48 -0.02
N LEU A 295 8.75 17.35 -1.00
CA LEU A 295 7.48 18.02 -1.24
C LEU A 295 6.82 17.49 -2.52
N GLY A 296 5.51 17.38 -2.51
CA GLY A 296 4.73 17.01 -3.68
C GLY A 296 3.22 17.14 -3.46
N ALA A 297 2.44 16.66 -4.42
CA ALA A 297 0.97 16.68 -4.45
C ALA A 297 0.30 18.04 -4.73
N GLU A 298 0.96 19.17 -4.52
CA GLU A 298 0.46 20.52 -4.81
C GLU A 298 1.62 21.50 -5.08
N PRO A 299 1.40 22.62 -5.80
CA PRO A 299 2.41 23.68 -5.96
C PRO A 299 2.82 24.27 -4.61
N CYS A 300 4.09 24.69 -4.51
CA CYS A 300 4.65 25.32 -3.32
C CYS A 300 4.17 26.77 -3.16
#